data_AF-A0A963J107-F1
#
_entry.id   AF-A0A963J107-F1
#
_cell.length_a   1.000
_cell.length_b   1.000
_cell.length_c   1.000
_cell.angle_alpha   90.00
_cell.angle_beta   90.00
_cell.angle_gamma   90.00
#
_symmetry.space_group_name_H-M   'P 1'
#
loop_
_entity.id
_entity.type
_entity.pdbx_description
1 polymer ?
#
loop_
_entity_poly.entity_id
_entity_poly.type
_entity_poly.pdbx_seq_one_letter_code
_entity_poly.pdbx_strand_id
1 'polypeptide(L)'
;MYLNARPPYRLAASLLTLTAALTGCGGGTEKTPSTPPPSGQISVNFVSPAETNNVHDLGAPVPLLANVNINGNFAPNGTPVTLTLDPSSSASVAPTAPTTVNGIAAAELRSRTLGRLTARAMAMSSSYTASDELTLYIRPTPKDLGVLVPAYFSAGTKSPWVDLIYASKVSHPDVAVTAIVKPATGVDTNGIVTAADADLSTNITDFTASANHKVIAYVSTISGSGTRSVADIKAIIDSYISYYPSLNGFFLDEMGTGTSQRPFYSDIYTYIKGLAPTMEVIGNPGTFPDSSYAELATMAADVLVTFEGNTASYQNIDPQPSSTWVYSKPNSAQAMLVHSASTCTAMQEALKTA
;
A
#
# COMPACT_ATOMS: atom_id res chain seq x y z
N MET A 1 15.16 26.82 -0.44
CA MET A 1 16.43 26.33 0.14
C MET A 1 16.52 24.86 -0.22
N TYR A 2 17.46 24.49 -1.10
CA TYR A 2 17.60 23.12 -1.61
C TYR A 2 17.95 22.16 -0.47
N LEU A 3 17.16 21.10 -0.28
CA LEU A 3 17.52 19.95 0.56
C LEU A 3 17.47 18.68 -0.30
N ASN A 4 18.57 18.47 -1.03
CA ASN A 4 18.99 17.14 -1.46
C ASN A 4 19.86 16.57 -0.33
N ALA A 5 19.34 15.62 0.42
CA ALA A 5 20.12 14.62 1.15
C ALA A 5 19.19 13.47 1.56
N ARG A 6 19.20 12.38 0.77
CA ARG A 6 18.79 11.06 1.26
C ARG A 6 19.85 10.60 2.27
N PRO A 7 19.50 10.22 3.51
CA PRO A 7 20.38 9.39 4.30
C PRO A 7 20.17 7.91 3.88
N PRO A 8 21.23 7.17 3.53
CA PRO A 8 21.27 5.74 3.76
C PRO A 8 21.46 5.48 5.27
N TYR A 9 21.43 4.21 5.65
CA TYR A 9 21.85 3.65 6.95
C TYR A 9 20.75 3.37 7.99
N ARG A 10 20.44 2.08 8.13
CA ARG A 10 20.75 1.40 9.39
C ARG A 10 21.96 0.49 9.15
N LEU A 11 23.14 0.98 9.56
CA LEU A 11 24.32 0.16 9.76
C LEU A 11 24.18 -0.57 11.10
N ALA A 12 24.41 -1.88 11.06
CA ALA A 12 24.82 -2.65 12.21
C ALA A 12 26.16 -2.14 12.74
N ALA A 13 26.32 -2.07 14.05
CA ALA A 13 27.62 -2.07 14.71
C ALA A 13 27.57 -2.98 15.93
N SER A 14 28.42 -3.99 15.86
CA SER A 14 28.72 -5.03 16.81
C SER A 14 29.20 -4.47 18.15
N LEU A 15 28.73 -5.05 19.25
CA LEU A 15 29.49 -5.11 20.50
C LEU A 15 29.55 -6.57 20.92
N LEU A 16 30.74 -7.16 20.78
CA LEU A 16 31.13 -8.35 21.50
C LEU A 16 31.14 -8.01 23.00
N THR A 17 30.31 -8.71 23.77
CA THR A 17 30.60 -9.00 25.17
C THR A 17 30.39 -10.48 25.40
N LEU A 18 31.52 -11.18 25.53
CA LEU A 18 31.62 -12.53 26.03
C LEU A 18 31.24 -12.51 27.51
N THR A 19 30.08 -13.07 27.87
CA THR A 19 29.73 -13.35 29.26
C THR A 19 29.41 -14.83 29.38
N ALA A 20 30.33 -15.56 29.98
CA ALA A 20 30.12 -16.92 30.44
C ALA A 20 29.22 -16.89 31.68
N ALA A 21 28.14 -17.69 31.65
CA ALA A 21 27.42 -18.10 32.85
C ALA A 21 27.11 -19.60 32.72
N LEU A 22 27.88 -20.40 33.48
CA LEU A 22 27.56 -21.77 33.83
C LEU A 22 26.67 -21.75 35.08
N THR A 23 25.48 -22.38 34.99
CA THR A 23 24.72 -23.16 36.01
C THR A 23 23.37 -23.53 35.36
N GLY A 24 23.11 -24.77 34.92
CA GLY A 24 22.59 -25.91 35.71
C GLY A 24 21.07 -25.77 35.94
N CYS A 25 20.14 -26.69 35.69
CA CYS A 25 20.09 -28.12 35.37
C CYS A 25 18.72 -28.41 34.71
N GLY A 26 18.60 -29.45 33.88
CA GLY A 26 17.31 -29.96 33.41
C GLY A 26 17.47 -31.11 32.42
N GLY A 27 17.37 -32.35 32.90
CA GLY A 27 17.67 -33.56 32.16
C GLY A 27 16.72 -33.87 31.01
N GLY A 28 17.25 -34.56 30.01
CA GLY A 28 16.48 -35.11 28.90
C GLY A 28 17.37 -35.74 27.84
N THR A 29 17.65 -37.04 28.03
CA THR A 29 18.10 -38.06 27.04
C THR A 29 19.15 -37.66 26.00
N GLU A 30 20.32 -38.30 26.09
CA GLU A 30 21.37 -38.32 25.06
C GLU A 30 20.78 -38.44 23.65
N LYS A 31 20.94 -37.38 22.85
CA LYS A 31 20.83 -37.49 21.40
C LYS A 31 22.16 -38.05 20.89
N THR A 32 22.04 -39.15 20.17
CA THR A 32 23.05 -39.72 19.26
C THR A 32 23.84 -38.62 18.54
N PRO A 33 25.13 -38.84 18.21
CA PRO A 33 25.88 -37.90 17.40
C PRO A 33 25.10 -37.61 16.11
N SER A 34 24.85 -36.34 15.82
CA SER A 34 24.23 -35.94 14.56
C SER A 34 25.06 -36.52 13.42
N THR A 35 24.47 -37.44 12.67
CA THR A 35 25.04 -37.96 11.43
C THR A 35 25.46 -36.78 10.55
N PRO A 36 26.66 -36.82 9.93
CA PRO A 36 27.01 -35.83 8.92
C PRO A 36 25.90 -35.77 7.87
N PRO A 37 25.56 -34.57 7.35
CA PRO A 37 24.60 -34.48 6.26
C PRO A 37 25.07 -35.39 5.11
N PRO A 38 24.15 -36.11 4.45
CA PRO A 38 24.51 -37.07 3.41
C PRO A 38 25.38 -36.39 2.35
N SER A 39 26.50 -37.05 2.03
CA SER A 39 27.49 -36.57 1.06
C SER A 39 26.81 -36.35 -0.30
N GLY A 40 26.91 -35.14 -0.84
CA GLY A 40 26.31 -34.73 -2.11
C GLY A 40 25.21 -33.68 -2.01
N GLN A 41 24.72 -33.34 -0.82
CA GLN A 41 23.62 -32.37 -0.67
C GLN A 41 24.09 -30.95 -1.05
N ILE A 42 23.56 -30.42 -2.16
CA ILE A 42 23.65 -29.01 -2.53
C ILE A 42 22.39 -28.29 -2.02
N SER A 43 22.54 -27.06 -1.53
CA SER A 43 21.42 -26.18 -1.20
C SER A 43 21.64 -24.81 -1.81
N VAL A 44 20.55 -24.16 -2.20
CA VAL A 44 20.51 -22.78 -2.67
C VAL A 44 19.48 -22.05 -1.81
N ASN A 45 19.77 -20.83 -1.40
CA ASN A 45 18.80 -19.96 -0.75
C ASN A 45 19.07 -18.49 -1.11
N PHE A 46 18.05 -17.73 -1.44
CA PHE A 46 18.18 -16.28 -1.54
C PHE A 46 18.51 -15.70 -0.15
N VAL A 47 19.43 -14.74 -0.13
CA VAL A 47 19.77 -13.93 1.06
C VAL A 47 19.48 -12.45 0.83
N SER A 48 19.28 -12.04 -0.42
CA SER A 48 18.84 -10.70 -0.78
C SER A 48 18.00 -10.72 -2.07
N PRO A 49 16.96 -9.88 -2.13
CA PRO A 49 16.36 -9.19 -0.97
C PRO A 49 15.77 -10.19 0.04
N ALA A 50 15.65 -9.75 1.31
CA ALA A 50 14.92 -10.51 2.32
C ALA A 50 13.42 -10.56 1.96
N GLU A 51 12.70 -11.57 2.46
CA GLU A 51 11.26 -11.70 2.19
C GLU A 51 10.45 -10.46 2.59
N THR A 52 10.83 -9.79 3.67
CA THR A 52 10.19 -8.56 4.16
C THR A 52 10.55 -7.31 3.32
N ASN A 53 11.50 -7.42 2.38
CA ASN A 53 11.93 -6.36 1.48
C ASN A 53 11.73 -6.77 0.02
N ASN A 54 10.57 -7.33 -0.29
CA ASN A 54 10.26 -7.90 -1.60
C ASN A 54 9.49 -6.94 -2.53
N VAL A 55 9.26 -5.69 -2.13
CA VAL A 55 8.56 -4.68 -2.94
C VAL A 55 9.57 -3.66 -3.46
N HIS A 56 9.63 -3.47 -4.78
CA HIS A 56 10.60 -2.58 -5.42
C HIS A 56 9.98 -1.70 -6.49
N ASP A 57 10.54 -0.51 -6.65
CA ASP A 57 10.09 0.43 -7.68
C ASP A 57 10.50 -0.06 -9.08
N LEU A 58 9.64 0.21 -10.06
CA LEU A 58 9.87 -0.11 -11.46
C LEU A 58 11.22 0.44 -11.95
N GLY A 59 12.05 -0.43 -12.52
CA GLY A 59 13.35 -0.08 -13.09
C GLY A 59 14.46 0.17 -12.06
N ALA A 60 14.14 0.16 -10.75
CA ALA A 60 15.17 0.25 -9.72
C ALA A 60 16.06 -1.01 -9.72
N PRO A 61 17.38 -0.87 -9.50
CA PRO A 61 18.26 -2.01 -9.38
C PRO A 61 17.96 -2.79 -8.10
N VAL A 62 17.76 -4.10 -8.22
CA VAL A 62 17.50 -5.00 -7.10
C VAL A 62 18.64 -6.01 -7.00
N PRO A 63 19.44 -6.00 -5.91
CA PRO A 63 20.51 -6.97 -5.73
C PRO A 63 19.95 -8.35 -5.38
N LEU A 64 20.22 -9.33 -6.24
CA LEU A 64 19.93 -10.73 -6.02
C LEU A 64 21.18 -11.43 -5.50
N LEU A 65 21.12 -11.91 -4.26
CA LEU A 65 22.19 -12.68 -3.66
C LEU A 65 21.66 -14.07 -3.32
N ALA A 66 22.28 -15.11 -3.86
CA ALA A 66 21.96 -16.50 -3.56
C ALA A 66 23.15 -17.16 -2.85
N ASN A 67 22.92 -17.64 -1.64
CA ASN A 67 23.86 -18.47 -0.93
C ASN A 67 23.77 -19.92 -1.44
N VAL A 68 24.92 -20.54 -1.68
CA VAL A 68 25.05 -21.91 -2.15
C VAL A 68 25.94 -22.67 -1.18
N ASN A 69 25.42 -23.77 -0.65
CA ASN A 69 26.18 -24.68 0.20
C ASN A 69 26.29 -26.05 -0.44
N ILE A 70 27.44 -26.71 -0.26
CA ILE A 70 27.69 -28.10 -0.65
C ILE A 70 28.14 -28.84 0.61
N ASN A 71 27.43 -29.92 0.97
CA ASN A 71 27.71 -30.70 2.18
C ASN A 71 27.74 -29.84 3.46
N GLY A 72 26.85 -28.83 3.54
CA GLY A 72 26.76 -27.93 4.68
C GLY A 72 27.84 -26.84 4.77
N ASN A 73 28.77 -26.76 3.81
CA ASN A 73 29.80 -25.72 3.73
C ASN A 73 29.56 -24.80 2.54
N PHE A 74 30.09 -23.57 2.58
CA PHE A 74 30.03 -22.67 1.43
C PHE A 74 30.57 -23.34 0.17
N ALA A 75 29.83 -23.17 -0.93
CA ALA A 75 30.25 -23.69 -2.22
C ALA A 75 31.59 -23.05 -2.65
N PRO A 76 32.50 -23.83 -3.28
CA PRO A 76 33.76 -23.31 -3.81
C PRO A 76 33.56 -22.12 -4.74
N ASN A 77 34.54 -21.21 -4.79
CA ASN A 77 34.50 -20.08 -5.73
C ASN A 77 34.39 -20.59 -7.17
N GLY A 78 33.59 -19.90 -7.99
CA GLY A 78 33.36 -20.32 -9.38
C GLY A 78 32.19 -21.29 -9.56
N THR A 79 31.49 -21.71 -8.49
CA THR A 79 30.31 -22.57 -8.63
C THR A 79 29.20 -21.81 -9.37
N PRO A 80 28.73 -22.29 -10.53
CA PRO A 80 27.75 -21.57 -11.33
C PRO A 80 26.34 -21.66 -10.72
N VAL A 81 25.62 -20.54 -10.75
CA VAL A 81 24.20 -20.44 -10.41
C VAL A 81 23.47 -19.89 -11.61
N THR A 82 22.42 -20.57 -12.06
CA THR A 82 21.54 -20.06 -13.12
C THR A 82 20.41 -19.27 -12.49
N LEU A 83 20.21 -18.04 -12.95
CA LEU A 83 19.08 -17.19 -12.58
C LEU A 83 18.05 -17.15 -13.70
N THR A 84 16.80 -17.49 -13.38
CA THR A 84 15.67 -17.38 -14.31
C THR A 84 14.58 -16.50 -13.71
N LEU A 85 13.78 -15.86 -14.57
CA LEU A 85 12.72 -14.94 -14.18
C LEU A 85 11.39 -15.41 -14.76
N ASP A 86 10.31 -15.26 -13.99
CA ASP A 86 8.95 -15.52 -14.43
C ASP A 86 8.01 -14.38 -14.02
N PRO A 87 7.37 -13.66 -14.98
CA PRO A 87 7.55 -13.78 -16.42
C PRO A 87 8.93 -13.28 -16.88
N SER A 88 9.57 -13.99 -17.81
CA SER A 88 10.91 -13.65 -18.29
C SER A 88 11.00 -12.31 -19.04
N SER A 89 9.88 -11.83 -19.59
CA SER A 89 9.77 -10.53 -20.26
C SER A 89 9.67 -9.35 -19.30
N SER A 90 9.33 -9.61 -18.03
CA SER A 90 9.04 -8.57 -17.03
C SER A 90 10.28 -7.89 -16.47
N ALA A 91 11.48 -8.46 -16.67
CA ALA A 91 12.71 -7.95 -16.11
C ALA A 91 13.95 -8.50 -16.84
N SER A 92 15.11 -7.94 -16.55
CA SER A 92 16.41 -8.49 -16.94
C SER A 92 17.27 -8.70 -15.69
N VAL A 93 18.13 -9.71 -15.72
CA VAL A 93 19.10 -10.00 -14.65
C VAL A 93 20.52 -10.07 -15.25
N ALA A 94 21.49 -9.49 -14.55
CA ALA A 94 22.88 -9.47 -15.00
C ALA A 94 23.86 -9.71 -13.82
N PRO A 95 24.78 -10.69 -13.93
CA PRO A 95 24.81 -11.73 -14.95
C PRO A 95 23.63 -12.72 -14.79
N THR A 96 23.24 -13.42 -15.86
CA THR A 96 22.23 -14.50 -15.82
C THR A 96 22.76 -15.80 -15.22
N ALA A 97 24.08 -15.99 -15.27
CA ALA A 97 24.78 -17.13 -14.68
C ALA A 97 25.93 -16.65 -13.79
N PRO A 98 25.64 -16.01 -12.63
CA PRO A 98 26.69 -15.65 -11.69
C PRO A 98 27.42 -16.87 -11.15
N THR A 99 28.67 -16.67 -10.73
CA THR A 99 29.44 -17.67 -10.00
C THR A 99 29.62 -17.27 -8.55
N THR A 100 29.71 -18.25 -7.66
CA THR A 100 29.91 -17.99 -6.23
C THR A 100 31.27 -17.35 -5.92
N VAL A 101 31.27 -16.46 -4.93
CA VAL A 101 32.46 -15.98 -4.20
C VAL A 101 32.14 -16.12 -2.71
N ASN A 102 32.92 -16.91 -1.98
CA ASN A 102 32.66 -17.29 -0.58
C ASN A 102 31.24 -17.84 -0.38
N GLY A 103 30.79 -18.71 -1.30
CA GLY A 103 29.45 -19.32 -1.28
C GLY A 103 28.31 -18.45 -1.81
N ILE A 104 28.53 -17.17 -2.13
CA ILE A 104 27.47 -16.26 -2.60
C ILE A 104 27.58 -16.00 -4.09
N ALA A 105 26.52 -16.28 -4.85
CA ALA A 105 26.35 -15.83 -6.23
C ALA A 105 25.55 -14.53 -6.25
N ALA A 106 26.04 -13.51 -6.97
CA ALA A 106 25.46 -12.17 -6.98
C ALA A 106 25.08 -11.72 -8.39
N ALA A 107 23.88 -11.14 -8.52
CA ALA A 107 23.41 -10.49 -9.74
C ALA A 107 22.55 -9.26 -9.41
N GLU A 108 22.30 -8.43 -10.42
CA GLU A 108 21.37 -7.31 -10.34
C GLU A 108 20.17 -7.57 -11.24
N LEU A 109 18.97 -7.41 -10.69
CA LEU A 109 17.71 -7.44 -11.41
C LEU A 109 17.24 -6.02 -11.72
N ARG A 110 16.72 -5.81 -12.93
CA ARG A 110 16.03 -4.58 -13.34
C ARG A 110 14.70 -4.91 -13.98
N SER A 111 13.62 -4.47 -13.35
CA SER A 111 12.25 -4.67 -13.83
C SER A 111 11.88 -3.74 -14.97
N ARG A 112 10.95 -4.19 -15.82
CA ARG A 112 10.42 -3.49 -17.00
C ARG A 112 8.89 -3.37 -16.95
N THR A 113 8.23 -4.23 -16.17
CA THR A 113 6.78 -4.24 -15.99
C THR A 113 6.43 -4.23 -14.50
N LEU A 114 5.22 -3.77 -14.21
CA LEU A 114 4.63 -3.80 -12.87
C LEU A 114 4.10 -5.19 -12.53
N GLY A 115 3.92 -5.45 -11.24
CA GLY A 115 3.28 -6.64 -10.73
C GLY A 115 4.26 -7.67 -10.19
N ARG A 116 3.75 -8.90 -10.02
CA ARG A 116 4.48 -10.00 -9.42
C ARG A 116 5.55 -10.53 -10.38
N LEU A 117 6.73 -10.80 -9.85
CA LEU A 117 7.88 -11.36 -10.55
C LEU A 117 8.54 -12.41 -9.67
N THR A 118 8.76 -13.62 -10.17
CA THR A 118 9.50 -14.66 -9.46
C THR A 118 10.91 -14.75 -10.03
N ALA A 119 11.92 -14.60 -9.18
CA ALA A 119 13.30 -14.92 -9.49
C ALA A 119 13.63 -16.31 -8.94
N ARG A 120 14.21 -17.18 -9.76
CA ARG A 120 14.63 -18.51 -9.36
C ARG A 120 16.14 -18.65 -9.50
N ALA A 121 16.80 -19.08 -8.44
CA ALA A 121 18.21 -19.43 -8.44
C ALA A 121 18.36 -20.95 -8.44
N MET A 122 19.19 -21.49 -9.34
CA MET A 122 19.43 -22.93 -9.44
C MET A 122 20.93 -23.21 -9.51
N ALA A 123 21.41 -24.12 -8.67
CA ALA A 123 22.78 -24.60 -8.69
C ALA A 123 22.81 -26.12 -8.89
N MET A 124 23.83 -26.60 -9.58
CA MET A 124 24.04 -28.03 -9.83
C MET A 124 25.42 -28.46 -9.34
N SER A 125 25.45 -29.60 -8.68
CA SER A 125 26.65 -30.40 -8.43
C SER A 125 26.52 -31.71 -9.23
N SER A 126 27.61 -32.45 -9.40
CA SER A 126 27.76 -33.62 -10.30
C SER A 126 26.58 -34.61 -10.36
N SER A 127 25.76 -34.71 -9.32
CA SER A 127 24.56 -35.56 -9.29
C SER A 127 23.36 -34.93 -8.58
N TYR A 128 23.43 -33.64 -8.22
CA TYR A 128 22.41 -32.98 -7.39
C TYR A 128 22.07 -31.61 -7.93
N THR A 129 20.80 -31.25 -7.90
CA THR A 129 20.30 -29.91 -8.23
C THR A 129 19.55 -29.36 -7.03
N ALA A 130 19.78 -28.10 -6.71
CA ALA A 130 18.96 -27.35 -5.77
C ALA A 130 18.52 -26.03 -6.40
N SER A 131 17.34 -25.56 -6.00
CA SER A 131 16.86 -24.25 -6.39
C SER A 131 16.11 -23.59 -5.24
N ASP A 132 16.07 -22.27 -5.29
CA ASP A 132 15.24 -21.45 -4.45
C ASP A 132 14.51 -20.40 -5.29
N GLU A 133 13.38 -19.92 -4.79
CA GLU A 133 12.55 -18.94 -5.45
C GLU A 133 12.31 -17.72 -4.55
N LEU A 134 12.34 -16.56 -5.16
CA LEU A 134 12.08 -15.28 -4.53
C LEU A 134 10.98 -14.57 -5.30
N THR A 135 9.85 -14.34 -4.64
CA THR A 135 8.77 -13.53 -5.20
C THR A 135 9.03 -12.06 -4.88
N LEU A 136 9.04 -11.21 -5.91
CA LEU A 136 9.13 -9.77 -5.86
C LEU A 136 7.84 -9.13 -6.36
N TYR A 137 7.50 -7.96 -5.84
CA TYR A 137 6.40 -7.12 -6.32
C TYR A 137 6.96 -5.80 -6.85
N ILE A 138 6.79 -5.58 -8.15
CA ILE A 138 7.24 -4.36 -8.81
C ILE A 138 6.11 -3.34 -8.81
N ARG A 139 6.35 -2.19 -8.19
CA ARG A 139 5.38 -1.11 -8.06
C ARG A 139 5.75 0.14 -8.88
N PRO A 140 4.79 1.02 -9.20
CA PRO A 140 5.11 2.34 -9.71
C PRO A 140 5.98 3.11 -8.72
N THR A 141 6.82 4.02 -9.21
CA THR A 141 7.50 4.98 -8.34
C THR A 141 6.46 5.74 -7.50
N PRO A 142 6.59 5.74 -6.16
CA PRO A 142 5.66 6.45 -5.30
C PRO A 142 5.56 7.93 -5.64
N LYS A 143 4.34 8.47 -5.63
CA LYS A 143 4.05 9.90 -5.68
C LYS A 143 4.00 10.48 -4.28
N ASP A 144 4.07 11.81 -4.18
CA ASP A 144 3.87 12.50 -2.91
C ASP A 144 2.51 12.18 -2.29
N LEU A 145 2.48 12.02 -0.97
CA LEU A 145 1.25 11.73 -0.23
C LEU A 145 0.39 12.99 -0.10
N GLY A 146 -0.93 12.81 -0.22
CA GLY A 146 -1.92 13.81 0.15
C GLY A 146 -2.58 13.48 1.48
N VAL A 147 -3.35 14.43 2.02
CA VAL A 147 -4.12 14.25 3.25
C VAL A 147 -5.60 14.12 2.91
N LEU A 148 -6.21 12.98 3.27
CA LEU A 148 -7.65 12.77 3.23
C LEU A 148 -8.24 13.09 4.60
N VAL A 149 -9.19 14.03 4.67
CA VAL A 149 -9.79 14.50 5.93
C VAL A 149 -11.27 14.19 5.95
N PRO A 150 -11.74 13.27 6.80
CA PRO A 150 -13.16 13.15 7.16
C PRO A 150 -13.64 14.41 7.91
N ALA A 151 -13.96 15.48 7.18
CA ALA A 151 -14.26 16.80 7.71
C ALA A 151 -15.72 16.90 8.18
N TYR A 152 -16.14 15.97 9.05
CA TYR A 152 -17.51 15.85 9.57
C TYR A 152 -17.81 16.78 10.76
N PHE A 153 -16.91 17.74 11.04
CA PHE A 153 -17.11 18.77 12.04
C PHE A 153 -17.96 19.92 11.47
N SER A 154 -18.71 20.59 12.35
CA SER A 154 -19.55 21.73 11.97
C SER A 154 -18.77 22.82 11.24
N ALA A 155 -19.38 23.42 10.23
CA ALA A 155 -18.82 24.57 9.52
C ALA A 155 -18.98 25.87 10.32
N GLY A 156 -18.35 26.94 9.84
CA GLY A 156 -18.43 28.28 10.43
C GLY A 156 -17.07 28.88 10.82
N THR A 157 -17.11 30.14 11.28
CA THR A 157 -15.93 30.99 11.53
C THR A 157 -15.15 30.65 12.81
N LYS A 158 -15.69 29.77 13.66
CA LYS A 158 -15.04 29.30 14.89
C LYS A 158 -15.07 27.77 14.94
N SER A 159 -14.64 27.13 13.86
CA SER A 159 -14.66 25.68 13.73
C SER A 159 -13.32 25.14 13.22
N PRO A 160 -13.08 23.81 13.31
CA PRO A 160 -11.86 23.19 12.82
C PRO A 160 -11.58 23.41 11.32
N TRP A 161 -12.57 23.88 10.54
CA TRP A 161 -12.36 24.32 9.16
C TRP A 161 -11.34 25.47 9.07
N VAL A 162 -11.33 26.38 10.05
CA VAL A 162 -10.37 27.49 10.09
C VAL A 162 -8.95 26.96 10.19
N ASP A 163 -8.72 25.99 11.08
CA ASP A 163 -7.42 25.35 11.26
C ASP A 163 -7.02 24.54 10.02
N LEU A 164 -7.95 23.79 9.43
CA LEU A 164 -7.72 23.03 8.21
C LEU A 164 -7.33 23.94 7.03
N ILE A 165 -8.08 25.02 6.81
CA ILE A 165 -7.80 26.00 5.75
C ILE A 165 -6.46 26.70 6.02
N TYR A 166 -6.19 27.11 7.25
CA TYR A 166 -4.94 27.79 7.59
C TYR A 166 -3.74 26.86 7.41
N ALA A 167 -3.77 25.65 7.96
CA ALA A 167 -2.67 24.69 7.87
C ALA A 167 -2.36 24.32 6.41
N SER A 168 -3.40 24.08 5.61
CA SER A 168 -3.26 23.67 4.22
C SER A 168 -2.82 24.81 3.29
N LYS A 169 -3.22 26.06 3.54
CA LYS A 169 -2.85 27.21 2.69
C LYS A 169 -1.56 27.92 3.09
N VAL A 170 -1.28 27.97 4.38
CA VAL A 170 -0.21 28.83 4.93
C VAL A 170 0.97 27.99 5.38
N SER A 171 0.73 26.96 6.20
CA SER A 171 1.82 26.16 6.77
C SER A 171 2.38 25.14 5.79
N HIS A 172 1.51 24.52 4.98
CA HIS A 172 1.85 23.39 4.09
C HIS A 172 1.19 23.49 2.70
N PRO A 173 1.44 24.56 1.92
CA PRO A 173 0.78 24.81 0.62
C PRO A 173 1.10 23.79 -0.48
N ASP A 174 2.15 22.99 -0.29
CA ASP A 174 2.59 21.92 -1.19
C ASP A 174 1.86 20.59 -0.94
N VAL A 175 1.20 20.44 0.21
CA VAL A 175 0.46 19.22 0.54
C VAL A 175 -0.94 19.27 -0.06
N ALA A 176 -1.26 18.31 -0.93
CA ALA A 176 -2.61 18.15 -1.44
C ALA A 176 -3.56 17.69 -0.31
N VAL A 177 -4.73 18.31 -0.21
CA VAL A 177 -5.72 17.98 0.82
C VAL A 177 -7.09 17.75 0.19
N THR A 178 -7.66 16.57 0.43
CA THR A 178 -9.04 16.24 0.06
C THR A 178 -9.90 16.18 1.32
N ALA A 179 -10.89 17.06 1.43
CA ALA A 179 -11.83 17.09 2.54
C ALA A 179 -13.14 16.38 2.17
N ILE A 180 -13.57 15.42 2.99
CA ILE A 180 -14.86 14.74 2.87
C ILE A 180 -15.89 15.53 3.67
N VAL A 181 -16.89 16.09 2.98
CA VAL A 181 -17.93 16.91 3.61
C VAL A 181 -19.21 16.14 3.82
N LYS A 182 -19.86 16.42 4.94
CA LYS A 182 -21.20 15.95 5.27
C LYS A 182 -21.96 17.12 5.92
N PRO A 183 -22.99 17.69 5.28
CA PRO A 183 -23.74 18.81 5.84
C PRO A 183 -24.38 18.40 7.17
N ALA A 184 -24.31 19.29 8.17
CA ALA A 184 -24.89 19.06 9.49
C ALA A 184 -26.40 19.38 9.51
N THR A 185 -26.85 20.20 8.57
CA THR A 185 -28.24 20.66 8.43
C THR A 185 -28.68 20.55 6.97
N GLY A 186 -29.98 20.64 6.72
CA GLY A 186 -30.51 20.59 5.35
C GLY A 186 -30.36 19.22 4.68
N VAL A 187 -30.35 18.13 5.45
CA VAL A 187 -30.26 16.75 4.94
C VAL A 187 -31.39 15.93 5.56
N ASP A 188 -32.07 15.12 4.74
CA ASP A 188 -33.11 14.21 5.24
C ASP A 188 -32.53 12.92 5.86
N THR A 189 -33.39 12.03 6.35
CA THR A 189 -32.98 10.77 6.98
C THR A 189 -32.30 9.80 6.01
N ASN A 190 -32.46 9.97 4.70
CA ASN A 190 -31.86 9.13 3.68
C ASN A 190 -30.50 9.69 3.19
N GLY A 191 -30.18 10.93 3.54
CA GLY A 191 -28.98 11.62 3.09
C GLY A 191 -29.20 12.56 1.90
N ILE A 192 -30.44 12.79 1.47
CA ILE A 192 -30.77 13.76 0.42
C ILE A 192 -30.56 15.16 0.98
N VAL A 193 -29.80 15.98 0.27
CA VAL A 193 -29.67 17.40 0.59
C VAL A 193 -30.96 18.12 0.16
N THR A 194 -31.60 18.78 1.11
CA THR A 194 -32.88 19.48 0.96
C THR A 194 -32.75 20.99 1.11
N ALA A 195 -31.65 21.48 1.67
CA ALA A 195 -31.29 22.89 1.73
C ALA A 195 -29.77 23.05 1.86
N ALA A 196 -29.22 24.17 1.38
CA ALA A 196 -27.81 24.48 1.55
C ALA A 196 -27.49 24.88 3.00
N ASP A 197 -26.38 24.37 3.52
CA ASP A 197 -25.70 24.87 4.71
C ASP A 197 -24.79 26.02 4.27
N ALA A 198 -25.14 27.25 4.67
CA ALA A 198 -24.45 28.47 4.22
C ALA A 198 -23.01 28.56 4.76
N ASP A 199 -22.78 28.11 6.00
CA ASP A 199 -21.45 28.08 6.60
C ASP A 199 -20.57 27.05 5.90
N LEU A 200 -21.13 25.87 5.59
CA LEU A 200 -20.41 24.85 4.82
C LEU A 200 -20.08 25.36 3.42
N SER A 201 -21.04 26.00 2.74
CA SER A 201 -20.83 26.56 1.39
C SER A 201 -19.68 27.57 1.37
N THR A 202 -19.61 28.42 2.40
CA THR A 202 -18.52 29.40 2.58
C THR A 202 -17.19 28.68 2.79
N ASN A 203 -17.13 27.73 3.72
CA ASN A 203 -15.90 26.99 4.01
C ASN A 203 -15.41 26.15 2.81
N ILE A 204 -16.32 25.57 2.02
CA ILE A 204 -15.98 24.86 0.77
C ILE A 204 -15.36 25.84 -0.23
N THR A 205 -15.98 27.00 -0.43
CA THR A 205 -15.49 28.03 -1.35
C THR A 205 -14.10 28.51 -0.94
N ASP A 206 -13.92 28.81 0.35
CA ASP A 206 -12.63 29.23 0.88
C ASP A 206 -11.60 28.12 0.73
N PHE A 207 -11.90 26.89 1.11
CA PHE A 207 -10.96 25.77 1.03
C PHE A 207 -10.51 25.47 -0.41
N THR A 208 -11.45 25.46 -1.36
CA THR A 208 -11.20 25.17 -2.78
C THR A 208 -10.57 26.31 -3.58
N ALA A 209 -10.42 27.51 -3.00
CA ALA A 209 -9.67 28.60 -3.62
C ALA A 209 -8.16 28.28 -3.84
N SER A 210 -7.66 27.21 -3.22
CA SER A 210 -6.33 26.66 -3.49
C SER A 210 -6.39 25.52 -4.51
N ALA A 211 -5.55 25.57 -5.53
CA ALA A 211 -5.56 24.61 -6.65
C ALA A 211 -5.28 23.15 -6.24
N ASN A 212 -4.61 22.92 -5.12
CA ASN A 212 -4.26 21.57 -4.62
C ASN A 212 -5.29 20.99 -3.65
N HIS A 213 -6.40 21.69 -3.41
CA HIS A 213 -7.45 21.26 -2.49
C HIS A 213 -8.67 20.76 -3.21
N LYS A 214 -9.25 19.67 -2.71
CA LYS A 214 -10.49 19.10 -3.21
C LYS A 214 -11.51 18.93 -2.10
N VAL A 215 -12.77 19.13 -2.42
CA VAL A 215 -13.89 18.79 -1.54
C VAL A 215 -14.71 17.69 -2.20
N ILE A 216 -14.94 16.60 -1.49
CA ILE A 216 -15.79 15.50 -1.95
C ILE A 216 -16.94 15.25 -0.97
N ALA A 217 -18.12 14.92 -1.47
CA ALA A 217 -19.31 14.74 -0.63
C ALA A 217 -19.47 13.29 -0.14
N TYR A 218 -19.83 13.14 1.13
CA TYR A 218 -20.15 11.86 1.75
C TYR A 218 -21.45 11.25 1.20
N VAL A 219 -21.38 9.98 0.80
CA VAL A 219 -22.55 9.19 0.38
C VAL A 219 -22.46 7.79 0.99
N SER A 220 -23.38 7.46 1.91
CA SER A 220 -23.50 6.10 2.45
C SER A 220 -24.04 5.14 1.38
N THR A 221 -23.41 3.97 1.24
CA THR A 221 -23.84 2.93 0.29
C THR A 221 -24.46 1.70 0.97
N ILE A 222 -24.48 1.65 2.31
CA ILE A 222 -25.06 0.55 3.11
C ILE A 222 -24.55 -0.82 2.61
N SER A 223 -23.24 -0.94 2.45
CA SER A 223 -22.54 -2.18 2.05
C SER A 223 -22.92 -2.73 0.68
N GLY A 224 -23.63 -1.97 -0.14
CA GLY A 224 -24.11 -2.46 -1.43
C GLY A 224 -25.06 -3.66 -1.25
N SER A 225 -25.72 -3.73 -0.10
CA SER A 225 -26.58 -4.84 0.32
C SER A 225 -27.88 -4.95 -0.49
N GLY A 226 -28.18 -3.96 -1.33
CA GLY A 226 -29.47 -3.81 -2.02
C GLY A 226 -30.53 -3.04 -1.20
N THR A 227 -30.25 -2.73 0.07
CA THR A 227 -31.14 -1.90 0.92
C THR A 227 -31.32 -0.50 0.34
N ARG A 228 -30.24 0.06 -0.22
CA ARG A 228 -30.23 1.31 -0.96
C ARG A 228 -29.99 0.99 -2.43
N SER A 229 -30.89 1.45 -3.30
CA SER A 229 -30.76 1.20 -4.73
C SER A 229 -29.71 2.13 -5.36
N VAL A 230 -29.22 1.77 -6.55
CA VAL A 230 -28.38 2.67 -7.36
C VAL A 230 -29.13 3.98 -7.66
N ALA A 231 -30.45 3.92 -7.88
CA ALA A 231 -31.26 5.11 -8.15
C ALA A 231 -31.30 6.07 -6.95
N ASP A 232 -31.42 5.55 -5.73
CA ASP A 232 -31.41 6.37 -4.52
C ASP A 232 -30.06 7.04 -4.31
N ILE A 233 -28.95 6.33 -4.57
CA ILE A 233 -27.60 6.90 -4.49
C ILE A 233 -27.40 8.01 -5.51
N LYS A 234 -27.90 7.82 -6.74
CA LYS A 234 -27.89 8.86 -7.78
C LYS A 234 -28.68 10.10 -7.34
N ALA A 235 -29.86 9.92 -6.73
CA ALA A 235 -30.64 11.03 -6.19
C ALA A 235 -29.89 11.80 -5.07
N ILE A 236 -29.15 11.11 -4.21
CA ILE A 236 -28.29 11.74 -3.20
C ILE A 236 -27.18 12.56 -3.89
N ILE A 237 -26.49 11.97 -4.86
CA ILE A 237 -25.44 12.64 -5.65
C ILE A 237 -25.97 13.91 -6.34
N ASP A 238 -27.11 13.80 -7.03
CA ASP A 238 -27.77 14.93 -7.70
C ASP A 238 -28.14 16.04 -6.71
N SER A 239 -28.64 15.68 -5.52
CA SER A 239 -28.97 16.66 -4.49
C SER A 239 -27.74 17.43 -4.00
N TYR A 240 -26.60 16.75 -3.83
CA TYR A 240 -25.33 17.40 -3.48
C TYR A 240 -24.88 18.39 -4.55
N ILE A 241 -24.96 18.02 -5.82
CA ILE A 241 -24.56 18.90 -6.94
C ILE A 241 -25.46 20.13 -7.01
N SER A 242 -26.75 19.96 -6.77
CA SER A 242 -27.72 21.05 -6.77
C SER A 242 -27.42 22.11 -5.70
N TYR A 243 -26.99 21.71 -4.51
CA TYR A 243 -26.76 22.62 -3.39
C TYR A 243 -25.28 23.02 -3.19
N TYR A 244 -24.34 22.22 -3.69
CA TYR A 244 -22.89 22.44 -3.58
C TYR A 244 -22.19 22.22 -4.93
N PRO A 245 -22.37 23.12 -5.92
CA PRO A 245 -21.89 22.90 -7.29
C PRO A 245 -20.36 22.92 -7.43
N SER A 246 -19.62 23.36 -6.41
CA SER A 246 -18.15 23.41 -6.39
C SER A 246 -17.49 22.11 -5.90
N LEU A 247 -18.26 21.05 -5.68
CA LEU A 247 -17.72 19.74 -5.30
C LEU A 247 -16.81 19.17 -6.38
N ASN A 248 -15.71 18.55 -5.95
CA ASN A 248 -14.74 17.88 -6.79
C ASN A 248 -15.00 16.38 -6.93
N GLY A 249 -16.04 15.84 -6.28
CA GLY A 249 -16.33 14.41 -6.33
C GLY A 249 -17.10 13.89 -5.12
N PHE A 250 -17.01 12.58 -4.90
CA PHE A 250 -17.80 11.86 -3.90
C PHE A 250 -16.97 10.81 -3.15
N PHE A 251 -17.28 10.68 -1.87
CA PHE A 251 -16.80 9.62 -1.00
C PHE A 251 -17.92 8.60 -0.79
N LEU A 252 -17.79 7.42 -1.39
CA LEU A 252 -18.73 6.32 -1.27
C LEU A 252 -18.40 5.50 -0.03
N ASP A 253 -19.14 5.72 1.05
CA ASP A 253 -18.88 5.10 2.35
C ASP A 253 -19.53 3.72 2.49
N GLU A 254 -19.01 2.94 3.43
CA GLU A 254 -19.50 1.61 3.79
C GLU A 254 -19.52 0.66 2.60
N MET A 255 -18.47 0.61 1.78
CA MET A 255 -18.44 -0.28 0.63
C MET A 255 -18.29 -1.75 1.06
N GLY A 256 -19.00 -2.65 0.37
CA GLY A 256 -18.70 -4.07 0.40
C GLY A 256 -17.37 -4.37 -0.30
N THR A 257 -16.80 -5.54 0.00
CA THR A 257 -15.49 -5.96 -0.52
C THR A 257 -15.58 -7.09 -1.55
N GLY A 258 -16.74 -7.73 -1.67
CA GLY A 258 -16.95 -8.93 -2.48
C GLY A 258 -17.22 -8.63 -3.95
N THR A 259 -16.94 -9.60 -4.81
CA THR A 259 -17.17 -9.51 -6.26
C THR A 259 -18.64 -9.34 -6.63
N SER A 260 -19.57 -9.82 -5.79
CA SER A 260 -21.01 -9.71 -6.03
C SER A 260 -21.53 -8.28 -5.88
N GLN A 261 -20.94 -7.46 -5.01
CA GLN A 261 -21.30 -6.05 -4.86
C GLN A 261 -20.60 -5.14 -5.88
N ARG A 262 -19.53 -5.61 -6.54
CA ARG A 262 -18.74 -4.77 -7.46
C ARG A 262 -19.58 -4.12 -8.58
N PRO A 263 -20.51 -4.80 -9.29
CA PRO A 263 -21.32 -4.16 -10.32
C PRO A 263 -22.13 -2.96 -9.80
N PHE A 264 -22.67 -3.04 -8.58
CA PHE A 264 -23.41 -1.95 -7.95
C PHE A 264 -22.54 -0.68 -7.82
N TYR A 265 -21.28 -0.83 -7.38
CA TYR A 265 -20.34 0.29 -7.28
C TYR A 265 -19.85 0.79 -8.64
N SER A 266 -19.63 -0.11 -9.59
CA SER A 266 -19.25 0.25 -10.96
C SER A 266 -20.30 1.12 -11.65
N ASP A 267 -21.59 0.87 -11.39
CA ASP A 267 -22.71 1.67 -11.92
C ASP A 267 -22.73 3.09 -11.33
N ILE A 268 -22.47 3.21 -10.02
CA ILE A 268 -22.39 4.50 -9.32
C ILE A 268 -21.16 5.28 -9.79
N TYR A 269 -20.00 4.62 -9.87
CA TYR A 269 -18.76 5.21 -10.38
C TYR A 269 -18.94 5.76 -11.80
N THR A 270 -19.49 4.94 -12.70
CA THR A 270 -19.75 5.34 -14.11
C THR A 270 -20.68 6.53 -14.19
N TYR A 271 -21.71 6.57 -13.35
CA TYR A 271 -22.62 7.70 -13.29
C TYR A 271 -21.93 8.99 -12.82
N ILE A 272 -21.12 8.94 -11.74
CA ILE A 272 -20.35 10.11 -11.28
C ILE A 272 -19.40 10.60 -12.36
N LYS A 273 -18.67 9.69 -13.02
CA LYS A 273 -17.80 10.04 -14.14
C LYS A 273 -18.54 10.61 -15.35
N GLY A 274 -19.79 10.19 -15.56
CA GLY A 274 -20.69 10.74 -16.58
C GLY A 274 -21.16 12.17 -16.30
N LEU A 275 -21.23 12.57 -15.03
CA LEU A 275 -21.53 13.95 -14.63
C LEU A 275 -20.35 14.87 -14.92
N ALA A 276 -19.14 14.45 -14.55
CA ALA A 276 -17.90 15.08 -14.98
C ALA A 276 -16.73 14.07 -14.86
N PRO A 277 -15.93 13.84 -15.92
CA PRO A 277 -14.81 12.91 -15.86
C PRO A 277 -13.74 13.27 -14.81
N THR A 278 -13.66 14.54 -14.45
CA THR A 278 -12.73 15.08 -13.45
C THR A 278 -13.17 14.87 -12.00
N MET A 279 -14.42 14.44 -11.76
CA MET A 279 -14.87 14.14 -10.40
C MET A 279 -14.10 12.95 -9.83
N GLU A 280 -13.57 13.12 -8.64
CA GLU A 280 -12.86 12.08 -7.89
C GLU A 280 -13.86 11.21 -7.12
N VAL A 281 -13.77 9.90 -7.31
CA VAL A 281 -14.55 8.92 -6.55
C VAL A 281 -13.60 8.22 -5.59
N ILE A 282 -13.76 8.50 -4.31
CA ILE A 282 -13.07 7.76 -3.25
C ILE A 282 -14.06 6.75 -2.68
N GLY A 283 -13.72 5.47 -2.75
CA GLY A 283 -14.53 4.39 -2.19
C GLY A 283 -13.98 3.92 -0.86
N ASN A 284 -14.84 3.73 0.15
CA ASN A 284 -14.43 3.27 1.48
C ASN A 284 -14.95 1.89 1.86
N PRO A 285 -14.22 0.82 1.53
CA PRO A 285 -14.43 -0.49 2.12
C PRO A 285 -13.78 -0.67 3.51
N GLY A 286 -12.88 0.23 3.93
CA GLY A 286 -12.14 0.16 5.19
C GLY A 286 -11.12 -0.99 5.29
N THR A 287 -10.97 -1.77 4.23
CA THR A 287 -10.07 -2.93 4.12
C THR A 287 -9.79 -3.22 2.65
N PHE A 288 -8.89 -4.14 2.32
CA PHE A 288 -8.64 -4.52 0.93
C PHE A 288 -9.86 -5.22 0.30
N PRO A 289 -10.52 -4.64 -0.73
CA PRO A 289 -11.56 -5.35 -1.48
C PRO A 289 -10.93 -6.32 -2.49
N ASP A 290 -11.79 -7.08 -3.16
CA ASP A 290 -11.42 -7.85 -4.36
C ASP A 290 -10.74 -6.94 -5.41
N SER A 291 -9.72 -7.47 -6.10
CA SER A 291 -8.92 -6.69 -7.08
C SER A 291 -9.75 -6.07 -8.19
N SER A 292 -10.89 -6.67 -8.54
CA SER A 292 -11.78 -6.19 -9.60
C SER A 292 -12.35 -4.80 -9.34
N TYR A 293 -12.35 -4.31 -8.09
CA TYR A 293 -12.75 -2.94 -7.75
C TYR A 293 -11.79 -1.89 -8.34
N ALA A 294 -10.53 -2.26 -8.59
CA ALA A 294 -9.47 -1.40 -9.10
C ALA A 294 -9.06 -1.72 -10.55
N GLU A 295 -9.75 -2.65 -11.21
CA GLU A 295 -9.50 -3.00 -12.61
C GLU A 295 -10.14 -1.99 -13.56
N LEU A 296 -9.42 -1.61 -14.61
CA LEU A 296 -9.84 -0.58 -15.57
C LEU A 296 -11.23 -0.83 -16.17
N ALA A 297 -11.56 -2.09 -16.46
CA ALA A 297 -12.83 -2.46 -17.07
C ALA A 297 -14.02 -2.47 -16.08
N THR A 298 -13.74 -2.48 -14.78
CA THR A 298 -14.75 -2.77 -13.73
C THR A 298 -14.57 -1.87 -12.51
N MET A 299 -13.99 -0.69 -12.74
CA MET A 299 -13.56 0.25 -11.72
C MET A 299 -14.75 0.71 -10.87
N ALA A 300 -14.58 0.63 -9.55
CA ALA A 300 -15.57 1.04 -8.57
C ALA A 300 -15.24 2.40 -7.92
N ALA A 301 -13.99 2.84 -8.00
CA ALA A 301 -13.49 4.10 -7.47
C ALA A 301 -12.14 4.48 -8.12
N ASP A 302 -11.79 5.77 -8.09
CA ASP A 302 -10.44 6.24 -8.43
C ASP A 302 -9.43 5.90 -7.32
N VAL A 303 -9.88 6.01 -6.06
CA VAL A 303 -9.10 5.73 -4.84
C VAL A 303 -9.91 4.81 -3.93
N LEU A 304 -9.28 3.79 -3.37
CA LEU A 304 -9.90 2.90 -2.39
C LEU A 304 -9.28 3.12 -1.01
N VAL A 305 -10.12 3.34 0.01
CA VAL A 305 -9.68 3.31 1.40
C VAL A 305 -9.46 1.84 1.79
N THR A 306 -8.21 1.41 1.72
CA THR A 306 -7.82 0.01 1.97
C THR A 306 -7.54 -0.29 3.44
N PHE A 307 -7.67 0.72 4.30
CA PHE A 307 -7.59 0.58 5.75
C PHE A 307 -8.41 1.67 6.43
N GLU A 308 -9.23 1.27 7.39
CA GLU A 308 -9.83 2.15 8.37
C GLU A 308 -9.73 1.52 9.75
N GLY A 309 -9.03 2.19 10.67
CA GLY A 309 -8.81 1.64 12.01
C GLY A 309 -7.81 2.40 12.86
N ASN A 310 -7.53 1.84 14.04
CA ASN A 310 -6.60 2.47 14.97
C ASN A 310 -5.13 2.29 14.54
N THR A 311 -4.25 3.14 15.08
CA THR A 311 -2.81 3.14 14.76
C THR A 311 -2.11 1.81 15.07
N ALA A 312 -2.52 1.08 16.11
CA ALA A 312 -1.93 -0.21 16.45
C ALA A 312 -2.29 -1.30 15.43
N SER A 313 -3.52 -1.29 14.92
CA SER A 313 -3.93 -2.16 13.80
C SER A 313 -3.20 -1.80 12.51
N TYR A 314 -2.97 -0.51 12.25
CA TYR A 314 -2.28 -0.05 11.04
C TYR A 314 -0.83 -0.56 10.95
N GLN A 315 -0.12 -0.63 12.08
CA GLN A 315 1.25 -1.17 12.12
C GLN A 315 1.37 -2.63 11.68
N ASN A 316 0.25 -3.37 11.67
CA ASN A 316 0.19 -4.77 11.29
C ASN A 316 -0.49 -4.99 9.92
N ILE A 317 -0.75 -3.92 9.16
CA ILE A 317 -1.32 -4.07 7.83
C ILE A 317 -0.29 -4.69 6.90
N ASP A 318 -0.68 -5.79 6.25
CA ASP A 318 0.09 -6.42 5.20
C ASP A 318 -0.87 -6.87 4.11
N PRO A 319 -0.78 -6.36 2.86
CA PRO A 319 -1.59 -6.86 1.76
C PRO A 319 -1.15 -8.26 1.30
N GLN A 320 -0.03 -8.81 1.78
CA GLN A 320 0.42 -10.14 1.38
C GLN A 320 -0.23 -11.26 2.23
N PRO A 321 -0.46 -12.45 1.64
CA PRO A 321 -0.33 -12.77 0.22
C PRO A 321 -1.57 -12.40 -0.62
N SER A 322 -2.68 -12.04 0.02
CA SER A 322 -4.03 -12.09 -0.57
C SER A 322 -4.42 -10.87 -1.41
N SER A 323 -3.84 -9.71 -1.15
CA SER A 323 -4.22 -8.41 -1.71
C SER A 323 -3.07 -7.72 -2.45
N THR A 324 -2.14 -8.51 -2.99
CA THR A 324 -0.91 -8.04 -3.67
C THR A 324 -1.15 -7.19 -4.92
N TRP A 325 -2.39 -7.17 -5.43
CA TRP A 325 -2.81 -6.32 -6.54
C TRP A 325 -2.53 -4.84 -6.28
N VAL A 326 -2.54 -4.41 -5.01
CA VAL A 326 -2.27 -3.02 -4.61
C VAL A 326 -0.89 -2.54 -5.04
N TYR A 327 0.11 -3.43 -5.07
CA TYR A 327 1.46 -3.08 -5.49
C TYR A 327 1.55 -2.71 -6.97
N SER A 328 0.61 -3.19 -7.81
CA SER A 328 0.57 -2.83 -9.24
C SER A 328 -0.06 -1.45 -9.51
N LYS A 329 -0.57 -0.78 -8.47
CA LYS A 329 -1.26 0.51 -8.57
C LYS A 329 -0.35 1.63 -8.07
N PRO A 330 -0.51 2.87 -8.56
CA PRO A 330 0.14 4.01 -7.92
C PRO A 330 -0.36 4.13 -6.47
N ASN A 331 0.50 4.59 -5.57
CA ASN A 331 0.10 4.82 -4.17
C ASN A 331 -1.10 5.78 -4.05
N SER A 332 -1.25 6.71 -5.00
CA SER A 332 -2.43 7.59 -5.09
C SER A 332 -3.76 6.89 -5.40
N ALA A 333 -3.78 5.58 -5.69
CA ALA A 333 -5.01 4.79 -5.85
C ALA A 333 -5.50 4.18 -4.53
N GLN A 334 -4.77 4.43 -3.44
CA GLN A 334 -5.07 3.94 -2.10
C GLN A 334 -5.16 5.12 -1.13
N ALA A 335 -6.02 4.97 -0.13
CA ALA A 335 -6.08 5.86 1.02
C ALA A 335 -6.16 5.02 2.30
N MET A 336 -5.73 5.61 3.42
CA MET A 336 -5.77 4.97 4.73
C MET A 336 -6.38 5.96 5.73
N LEU A 337 -7.42 5.53 6.45
CA LEU A 337 -8.05 6.29 7.53
C LEU A 337 -7.56 5.76 8.88
N VAL A 338 -6.44 6.32 9.36
CA VAL A 338 -5.80 5.89 10.61
C VAL A 338 -6.18 6.83 11.73
N HIS A 339 -6.68 6.28 12.85
CA HIS A 339 -7.09 7.07 14.01
C HIS A 339 -6.47 6.56 15.32
N SER A 340 -6.81 7.25 16.42
CA SER A 340 -6.41 6.89 17.79
C SER A 340 -4.91 6.74 18.02
N ALA A 341 -4.08 7.56 17.36
CA ALA A 341 -2.68 7.70 17.72
C ALA A 341 -2.59 8.31 19.13
N SER A 342 -1.87 7.65 20.04
CA SER A 342 -1.75 8.10 21.43
C SER A 342 -0.85 9.33 21.60
N THR A 343 0.02 9.59 20.62
CA THR A 343 0.98 10.71 20.62
C THR A 343 1.23 11.20 19.19
N CYS A 344 1.75 12.42 19.06
CA CYS A 344 2.22 12.95 17.78
C CYS A 344 3.32 12.06 17.16
N THR A 345 4.21 11.51 17.98
CA THR A 345 5.26 10.59 17.51
C THR A 345 4.64 9.32 16.93
N ALA A 346 3.63 8.72 17.60
CA ALA A 346 2.95 7.54 17.08
C ALA A 346 2.26 7.81 15.73
N MET A 347 1.66 8.99 15.56
CA MET A 347 1.11 9.44 14.28
C MET A 347 2.20 9.57 13.20
N GLN A 348 3.33 10.20 13.53
CA GLN A 348 4.45 10.36 12.59
C GLN A 348 5.07 9.01 12.18
N GLU A 349 5.18 8.05 13.10
CA GLU A 349 5.65 6.70 12.77
C GLU A 349 4.66 5.98 11.86
N ALA A 350 3.35 6.12 12.07
CA ALA A 350 2.35 5.58 11.16
C ALA A 350 2.48 6.17 9.75
N LEU A 351 2.70 7.48 9.61
CA LEU A 351 2.89 8.10 8.30
C LEU A 351 4.13 7.59 7.54
N LYS A 352 5.17 7.12 8.25
CA LYS A 352 6.38 6.56 7.61
C LYS A 352 6.16 5.18 6.99
N THR A 353 5.08 4.48 7.36
CA THR A 353 4.75 3.15 6.81
C THR A 353 3.74 3.22 5.67
N ALA A 354 3.31 4.42 5.27
CA ALA A 354 2.33 4.67 4.20
C ALA A 354 2.92 4.58 2.78
#